data_AF-A0A6P4AGD7-F1
#
_entry.id   AF-A0A6P4AGD7-F1
#
_cell.length_a   1.000
_cell.length_b   1.000
_cell.length_c   1.000
_cell.angle_alpha   90.00
_cell.angle_beta   90.00
_cell.angle_gamma   90.00
#
_symmetry.space_group_name_H-M   'P 1'
#
loop_
_entity.id
_entity.type
_entity.pdbx_description
1 polymer ?
#
loop_
_entity_poly.entity_id
_entity_poly.type
_entity_poly.pdbx_seq_one_letter_code
_entity_poly.pdbx_strand_id
1 'polypeptide(L)'
;MEGLNVSDANLIVHLHPSKSNNIYDAILRELSSLLFKFNENFDGVVLAYEFNILDKNAKILIGIHPFFGVRLKAKLLLFSPKPDMLLEGKVVKLSQGSIHLIVLGFSSATIIDEDIREEFLFKTKHEEEIFISKFHKRHVIKIGNMLRFLVKSFDEEILHISGSLVPPHTGSIWWLDRHSKEVSQPDRGNKSREAEEETILQANGTVGGTEVFSINNDHKIKKSKRKRIREES
;
A
#
# COMPACT_ATOMS: atom_id res chain seq x y z
N MET A 1 -2.29 7.60 -3.19
CA MET A 1 -2.38 7.66 -1.72
C MET A 1 -2.84 9.06 -1.37
N GLU A 2 -3.71 9.20 -0.37
CA GLU A 2 -4.09 10.53 0.12
C GLU A 2 -2.87 11.23 0.75
N GLY A 3 -2.94 12.54 0.91
CA GLY A 3 -1.84 13.35 1.43
C GLY A 3 -0.71 13.66 0.46
N LEU A 4 -0.69 13.12 -0.77
CA LEU A 4 0.24 13.54 -1.82
C LEU A 4 -0.40 14.59 -2.73
N ASN A 5 0.30 15.70 -2.97
CA ASN A 5 -0.15 16.74 -3.88
C ASN A 5 1.02 17.35 -4.67
N VAL A 6 0.73 17.85 -5.87
CA VAL A 6 1.66 18.66 -6.66
C VAL A 6 1.24 20.13 -6.57
N SER A 7 2.18 20.99 -6.22
CA SER A 7 1.95 22.43 -6.08
C SER A 7 2.88 23.24 -6.97
N ASP A 8 2.32 24.21 -7.69
CA ASP A 8 3.09 25.23 -8.41
C ASP A 8 3.42 26.40 -7.46
N ALA A 9 4.69 26.72 -7.32
CA ALA A 9 5.17 27.79 -6.43
C ALA A 9 6.05 28.79 -7.18
N ASN A 10 5.82 30.08 -6.92
CA ASN A 10 6.71 31.15 -7.34
C ASN A 10 7.66 31.48 -6.17
N LEU A 11 8.95 31.24 -6.35
CA LEU A 11 9.95 31.35 -5.30
C LEU A 11 10.97 32.43 -5.61
N ILE A 12 11.55 33.02 -4.57
CA ILE A 12 12.73 33.88 -4.67
C ILE A 12 13.81 33.24 -3.81
N VAL A 13 14.91 32.84 -4.44
CA VAL A 13 16.07 32.28 -3.74
C VAL A 13 17.13 33.35 -3.63
N HIS A 14 17.60 33.60 -2.40
CA HIS A 14 18.64 34.58 -2.12
C HIS A 14 20.00 33.89 -2.12
N LEU A 15 20.86 34.28 -3.05
CA LEU A 15 22.17 33.68 -3.25
C LEU A 15 23.29 34.66 -2.90
N HIS A 16 24.36 34.12 -2.30
CA HIS A 16 25.57 34.89 -2.04
C HIS A 16 26.30 35.23 -3.37
N PRO A 17 26.86 36.44 -3.55
CA PRO A 17 27.54 36.86 -4.78
C PRO A 17 28.64 35.92 -5.27
N SER A 18 29.31 35.21 -4.37
CA SER A 18 30.31 34.18 -4.73
C SER A 18 29.73 33.00 -5.51
N LYS A 19 28.40 32.83 -5.56
CA LYS A 19 27.68 31.80 -6.32
C LYS A 19 27.14 32.32 -7.66
N SER A 20 27.42 33.56 -8.04
CA SER A 20 26.97 34.18 -9.30
C SER A 20 27.42 33.42 -10.56
N ASN A 21 28.60 32.80 -10.54
CA ASN A 21 29.09 32.01 -11.67
C ASN A 21 28.45 30.62 -11.76
N ASN A 22 27.74 30.18 -10.71
CA ASN A 22 27.09 28.87 -10.68
C ASN A 22 25.75 28.94 -9.94
N ILE A 23 24.80 29.66 -10.56
CA ILE A 23 23.48 29.92 -10.00
C ILE A 23 22.66 28.63 -9.90
N TYR A 24 22.75 27.76 -10.91
CA TYR A 24 21.95 26.54 -10.96
C TYR A 24 22.26 25.59 -9.78
N ASP A 25 23.54 25.29 -9.55
CA ASP A 25 23.93 24.41 -8.44
C ASP A 25 23.65 25.05 -7.08
N ALA A 26 23.74 26.38 -6.99
CA ALA A 26 23.40 27.10 -5.78
C ALA A 26 21.91 26.98 -5.46
N ILE A 27 21.03 27.16 -6.45
CA ILE A 27 19.57 26.95 -6.30
C ILE A 27 19.29 25.49 -5.95
N LEU A 28 19.92 24.55 -6.66
CA LEU A 28 19.76 23.12 -6.40
C LEU A 28 20.09 22.80 -4.94
N ARG A 29 21.17 23.37 -4.39
CA ARG A 29 21.51 23.21 -2.97
C ARG A 29 20.44 23.76 -2.04
N GLU A 30 19.93 24.97 -2.30
CA GLU A 30 18.89 25.59 -1.48
C GLU A 30 17.58 24.77 -1.53
N LEU A 31 17.10 24.38 -2.71
CA LEU A 31 15.88 23.57 -2.85
C LEU A 31 16.06 22.16 -2.28
N SER A 32 17.22 21.55 -2.44
CA SER A 32 17.53 20.25 -1.83
C SER A 32 17.52 20.30 -0.31
N SER A 33 17.83 21.46 0.29
CA SER A 33 17.79 21.62 1.74
C SER A 33 16.38 21.54 2.33
N LEU A 34 15.35 21.69 1.49
CA LEU A 34 13.93 21.58 1.84
C LEU A 34 13.40 20.14 1.79
N LEU A 35 14.11 19.23 1.13
CA LEU A 35 13.66 17.85 0.97
C LEU A 35 13.54 17.13 2.31
N PHE A 36 12.47 16.37 2.47
CA PHE A 36 12.13 15.60 3.68
C PHE A 36 12.06 16.46 4.94
N LYS A 37 11.64 17.72 4.80
CA LYS A 37 11.33 18.62 5.91
C LYS A 37 9.96 19.22 5.70
N PHE A 38 9.21 19.37 6.78
CA PHE A 38 7.98 20.14 6.75
C PHE A 38 8.30 21.61 6.47
N ASN A 39 7.54 22.22 5.58
CA ASN A 39 7.67 23.63 5.25
C ASN A 39 6.32 24.31 5.43
N GLU A 40 6.25 25.22 6.39
CA GLU A 40 5.03 25.96 6.74
C GLU A 40 4.47 26.74 5.54
N ASN A 41 5.32 27.29 4.67
CA ASN A 41 4.87 28.05 3.50
C ASN A 41 4.16 27.17 2.47
N PHE A 42 4.46 25.88 2.44
CA PHE A 42 3.85 24.91 1.53
C PHE A 42 2.83 24.01 2.22
N ASP A 43 2.64 24.14 3.53
CA ASP A 43 1.78 23.28 4.35
C ASP A 43 2.04 21.78 4.09
N GLY A 44 3.32 21.39 4.06
CA GLY A 44 3.69 20.01 3.75
C GLY A 44 5.18 19.73 3.69
N VAL A 45 5.50 18.43 3.62
CA VAL A 45 6.86 17.92 3.46
C VAL A 45 7.24 17.90 2.00
N VAL A 46 8.32 18.56 1.61
CA VAL A 46 8.80 18.55 0.22
C VAL A 46 9.48 17.22 -0.08
N LEU A 47 8.94 16.46 -1.04
CA LEU A 47 9.48 15.16 -1.46
C LEU A 47 10.35 15.26 -2.71
N ALA A 48 9.95 16.12 -3.63
CA ALA A 48 10.66 16.36 -4.87
C ALA A 48 10.34 17.77 -5.38
N TYR A 49 11.21 18.28 -6.23
CA TYR A 49 11.01 19.55 -6.89
C TYR A 49 11.51 19.51 -8.33
N GLU A 50 10.89 20.32 -9.17
CA GLU A 50 11.34 20.71 -10.49
C GLU A 50 11.28 22.23 -10.54
N PHE A 51 12.24 22.92 -11.16
CA PHE A 51 12.24 24.37 -11.21
C PHE A 51 12.73 24.94 -12.53
N ASN A 52 12.23 26.12 -12.85
CA ASN A 52 12.66 26.94 -13.97
C ASN A 52 13.06 28.33 -13.46
N ILE A 53 14.24 28.78 -13.87
CA ILE A 53 14.73 30.12 -13.57
C ILE A 53 14.00 31.12 -14.48
N LEU A 54 13.34 32.11 -13.88
CA LEU A 54 12.60 33.13 -14.63
C LEU A 54 13.48 34.33 -14.99
N ASP A 55 14.47 34.63 -14.14
CA ASP A 55 15.31 35.82 -14.26
C ASP A 55 16.66 35.53 -14.92
N LYS A 56 16.99 36.32 -15.96
CA LYS A 56 18.38 36.42 -16.46
C LYS A 56 19.23 37.38 -15.63
N ASN A 57 18.59 38.36 -14.96
CA ASN A 57 19.25 39.41 -14.17
C ASN A 57 18.69 39.39 -12.74
N ALA A 58 19.50 38.98 -11.77
CA ALA A 58 19.12 38.97 -10.37
C ALA A 58 19.18 40.37 -9.75
N LYS A 59 18.25 40.66 -8.82
CA LYS A 59 18.28 41.93 -8.08
C LYS A 59 19.19 41.80 -6.85
N ILE A 60 20.19 42.65 -6.74
CA ILE A 60 21.04 42.74 -5.54
C ILE A 60 20.24 43.43 -4.44
N LEU A 61 20.14 42.78 -3.29
CA LEU A 61 19.61 43.36 -2.06
C LEU A 61 20.70 44.21 -1.41
N ILE A 62 20.37 45.48 -1.16
CA ILE A 62 21.27 46.45 -0.54
C ILE A 62 21.17 46.25 0.99
N GLY A 63 22.29 45.89 1.63
CA GLY A 63 22.37 45.58 3.07
C GLY A 63 23.79 45.19 3.50
N ILE A 64 23.97 44.81 4.78
CA ILE A 64 25.28 44.49 5.39
C ILE A 64 25.96 43.30 4.70
N HIS A 65 25.17 42.33 4.22
CA HIS A 65 25.64 41.24 3.36
C HIS A 65 24.90 41.31 2.03
N PRO A 66 25.57 41.62 0.91
CA PRO A 66 24.91 41.67 -0.38
C PRO A 66 24.50 40.25 -0.77
N PHE A 67 23.21 40.01 -0.96
CA PHE A 67 22.67 38.81 -1.60
C PHE A 67 21.98 39.24 -2.89
N PHE A 68 21.89 38.34 -3.87
CA PHE A 68 21.07 38.57 -5.05
C PHE A 68 19.89 37.61 -5.08
N GLY A 69 18.69 38.12 -5.36
CA GLY A 69 17.47 37.33 -5.46
C GLY A 69 17.25 36.81 -6.87
N VAL A 70 17.04 35.51 -7.01
CA VAL A 70 16.68 34.85 -8.28
C VAL A 70 15.24 34.36 -8.20
N ARG A 71 14.38 34.82 -9.12
CA ARG A 71 13.00 34.32 -9.22
C ARG A 71 12.92 33.00 -9.95
N LEU A 72 12.17 32.07 -9.39
CA LEU A 72 11.95 30.72 -9.89
C LEU A 72 10.46 30.43 -9.98
N LYS A 73 10.09 29.61 -10.95
CA LYS A 73 8.83 28.86 -10.94
C LYS A 73 9.16 27.41 -10.65
N ALA A 74 8.65 26.87 -9.55
CA ALA A 74 8.90 25.51 -9.12
C ALA A 74 7.60 24.69 -9.09
N LYS A 75 7.71 23.41 -9.42
CA LYS A 75 6.71 22.38 -9.13
C LYS A 75 7.24 21.56 -7.97
N LEU A 76 6.45 21.46 -6.91
CA LEU A 76 6.80 20.74 -5.70
C LEU A 76 5.89 19.53 -5.55
N LEU A 77 6.46 18.36 -5.31
CA LEU A 77 5.72 17.20 -4.81
C LEU A 77 5.72 17.27 -3.29
N LEU A 78 4.53 17.39 -2.70
CA LEU A 78 4.34 17.58 -1.28
C LEU A 78 3.66 16.35 -0.66
N PHE A 79 4.07 16.03 0.56
CA PHE A 79 3.34 15.13 1.45
C PHE A 79 2.78 15.92 2.63
N SER A 80 1.46 16.04 2.69
CA SER A 80 0.69 16.81 3.67
C SER A 80 -0.42 15.92 4.24
N PRO A 81 -0.08 15.00 5.16
CA PRO A 81 -1.07 14.14 5.80
C PRO A 81 -1.95 14.97 6.74
N LYS A 82 -3.27 14.90 6.55
CA LYS A 82 -4.26 15.59 7.39
C LYS A 82 -5.11 14.57 8.14
N PRO A 83 -5.71 14.95 9.28
CA PRO A 83 -6.69 14.11 9.94
C PRO A 83 -7.75 13.60 8.96
N ASP A 84 -8.23 12.39 9.22
CA ASP A 84 -9.24 11.68 8.41
C ASP A 84 -8.79 11.23 7.01
N MET A 85 -7.52 11.43 6.64
CA MET A 85 -6.95 10.86 5.42
C MET A 85 -6.58 9.39 5.59
N LEU A 86 -6.72 8.61 4.51
CA LEU A 86 -6.27 7.23 4.43
C LEU A 86 -4.88 7.11 3.83
N LEU A 87 -3.96 6.64 4.66
CA LEU A 87 -2.58 6.39 4.27
C LEU A 87 -2.27 4.90 4.29
N GLU A 88 -1.21 4.55 3.55
CA GLU A 88 -0.72 3.20 3.48
C GLU A 88 0.74 3.17 3.93
N GLY A 89 1.05 2.28 4.86
CA GLY A 89 2.38 2.14 5.44
C GLY A 89 2.80 0.68 5.51
N LYS A 90 4.11 0.44 5.49
CA LYS A 90 4.68 -0.89 5.70
C LYS A 90 4.86 -1.12 7.19
N VAL A 91 4.34 -2.23 7.72
CA VAL A 91 4.54 -2.63 9.11
C VAL A 91 6.01 -2.96 9.33
N VAL A 92 6.64 -2.30 10.29
CA VAL A 92 8.06 -2.52 10.64
C VAL A 92 8.24 -3.13 12.01
N LYS A 93 7.30 -2.90 12.93
CA LYS A 93 7.31 -3.49 14.27
C LYS A 93 5.88 -3.67 14.76
N LEU A 94 5.66 -4.75 15.50
CA LEU A 94 4.44 -5.00 16.24
C LEU A 94 4.79 -5.07 17.73
N SER A 95 3.83 -4.73 18.57
CA SER A 95 3.86 -4.97 20.01
C SER A 95 2.43 -5.30 20.45
N GLN A 96 2.25 -5.81 21.66
CA GLN A 96 0.91 -6.15 22.17
C GLN A 96 -0.08 -4.97 22.11
N GLY A 97 0.38 -3.74 22.34
CA GLY A 97 -0.46 -2.52 22.33
C GLY A 97 -0.10 -1.51 21.25
N SER A 98 0.67 -1.89 20.22
CA SER A 98 1.01 -0.95 19.15
C SER A 98 1.37 -1.60 17.82
N ILE A 99 1.10 -0.88 16.74
CA ILE A 99 1.55 -1.20 15.38
C ILE A 99 2.40 -0.02 14.89
N HIS A 100 3.65 -0.29 14.53
CA HIS A 100 4.55 0.71 13.98
C HIS A 100 4.76 0.50 12.48
N LEU A 101 4.69 1.61 11.74
CA LEU A 101 4.64 1.64 10.29
C LEU A 101 5.65 2.65 9.74
N ILE A 102 6.08 2.45 8.49
CA ILE A 102 6.77 3.47 7.70
C ILE A 102 5.93 3.80 6.46
N VAL A 103 5.63 5.08 6.28
CA VAL A 103 4.90 5.66 5.15
C VAL A 103 5.90 6.31 4.20
N LEU A 104 5.79 5.99 2.90
CA LEU A 104 6.66 6.50 1.82
C LEU A 104 8.17 6.33 2.04
N GLY A 105 8.58 5.50 3.00
CA GLY A 105 9.99 5.22 3.31
C GLY A 105 10.67 6.20 4.25
N PHE A 106 10.02 7.28 4.67
CA PHE A 106 10.65 8.31 5.52
C PHE A 106 9.82 8.71 6.75
N SER A 107 8.49 8.72 6.64
CA SER A 107 7.62 9.14 7.75
C SER A 107 7.25 7.92 8.59
N SER A 108 7.44 8.03 9.90
CA SER A 108 7.06 6.97 10.84
C SER A 108 5.61 7.14 11.24
N ALA A 109 4.89 6.03 11.47
CA ALA A 109 3.54 6.09 11.99
C ALA A 109 3.32 5.05 13.09
N THR A 110 2.48 5.39 14.06
CA THR A 110 2.11 4.50 15.16
C THR A 110 0.59 4.45 15.31
N ILE A 111 0.07 3.24 15.52
CA ILE A 111 -1.30 2.98 15.92
C ILE A 111 -1.24 2.34 17.30
N ILE A 112 -1.84 2.97 18.30
CA ILE A 112 -1.88 2.51 19.69
C ILE A 112 -3.10 1.62 19.92
N ASP A 113 -3.10 0.86 21.01
CA ASP A 113 -4.13 -0.14 21.35
C ASP A 113 -5.56 0.43 21.29
N GLU A 114 -5.77 1.64 21.79
CA GLU A 114 -7.07 2.32 21.79
C GLU A 114 -7.59 2.62 20.37
N ASP A 115 -6.68 2.70 19.41
CA ASP A 115 -6.95 2.96 18.00
C ASP A 115 -6.92 1.66 17.15
N ILE A 116 -6.80 0.49 17.79
CA ILE A 116 -6.90 -0.82 17.15
C ILE A 116 -8.31 -1.39 17.44
N ARG A 117 -8.98 -1.90 16.41
CA ARG A 117 -10.29 -2.56 16.60
C ARG A 117 -10.14 -3.79 17.49
N GLU A 118 -11.05 -3.96 18.45
CA GLU A 118 -11.12 -5.11 19.37
C GLU A 118 -11.21 -6.48 18.67
N GLU A 119 -11.57 -6.50 17.38
CA GLU A 119 -11.55 -7.70 16.56
C GLU A 119 -10.14 -8.24 16.34
N PHE A 120 -9.12 -7.39 16.34
CA PHE A 120 -7.73 -7.80 16.13
C PHE A 120 -7.14 -8.33 17.44
N LEU A 121 -6.77 -9.60 17.42
CA LEU A 121 -6.08 -10.24 18.54
C LEU A 121 -4.59 -10.30 18.26
N PHE A 122 -3.80 -9.76 19.18
CA PHE A 122 -2.37 -9.99 19.21
C PHE A 122 -2.06 -11.44 19.58
N LYS A 123 -1.21 -12.09 18.80
CA LYS A 123 -0.74 -13.46 19.02
C LYS A 123 0.73 -13.58 18.65
N THR A 124 1.43 -14.47 19.33
CA THR A 124 2.77 -14.90 18.93
C THR A 124 2.65 -16.28 18.27
N LYS A 125 3.09 -16.41 17.02
CA LYS A 125 3.06 -17.66 16.26
C LYS A 125 4.42 -17.90 15.61
N HIS A 126 5.05 -19.04 15.90
CA HIS A 126 6.40 -19.36 15.40
C HIS A 126 7.41 -18.23 15.67
N GLU A 127 7.38 -17.66 16.88
CA GLU A 127 8.23 -16.52 17.28
C GLU A 127 7.94 -15.21 16.52
N GLU A 128 6.93 -15.17 15.66
CA GLU A 128 6.46 -13.94 15.00
C GLU A 128 5.25 -13.36 15.73
N GLU A 129 5.30 -12.06 15.98
CA GLU A 129 4.18 -11.28 16.49
C GLU A 129 3.23 -10.94 15.34
N ILE A 130 1.93 -11.21 15.53
CA ILE A 130 0.90 -10.99 14.52
C ILE A 130 -0.40 -10.49 15.16
N PHE A 131 -1.15 -9.66 14.43
CA PHE A 131 -2.55 -9.38 14.73
C PHE A 131 -3.45 -10.15 13.75
N ILE A 132 -4.47 -10.84 14.27
CA ILE A 132 -5.44 -11.59 13.47
C ILE A 132 -6.84 -11.16 13.84
N SER A 133 -7.68 -10.84 12.86
CA SER A 133 -9.11 -10.56 13.09
C SER A 133 -9.86 -11.81 13.59
N LYS A 134 -10.66 -11.65 14.64
CA LYS A 134 -11.60 -12.65 15.18
C LYS A 134 -12.63 -13.06 14.13
N PHE A 135 -13.15 -12.10 13.37
CA PHE A 135 -14.20 -12.33 12.38
C PHE A 135 -13.64 -12.87 11.07
N HIS A 136 -12.44 -12.42 10.68
CA HIS A 136 -11.81 -12.80 9.42
C HIS A 136 -10.41 -13.38 9.66
N LYS A 137 -10.31 -14.71 9.79
CA LYS A 137 -9.02 -15.41 10.04
C LYS A 137 -7.93 -15.16 8.99
N ARG A 138 -8.31 -14.67 7.79
CA ARG A 138 -7.39 -14.30 6.70
C ARG A 138 -6.95 -12.83 6.76
N HIS A 139 -7.56 -12.00 7.61
CA HIS A 139 -7.16 -10.62 7.84
C HIS A 139 -6.05 -10.61 8.88
N VAL A 140 -4.82 -10.69 8.39
CA VAL A 140 -3.62 -10.81 9.22
C VAL A 140 -2.71 -9.61 8.99
N ILE A 141 -2.31 -8.98 10.08
CA ILE A 141 -1.30 -7.93 10.11
C ILE A 141 -0.03 -8.54 10.70
N LYS A 142 1.05 -8.48 9.94
CA LYS A 142 2.37 -8.97 10.32
C LYS A 142 3.44 -8.00 9.81
N ILE A 143 4.63 -8.09 10.37
CA ILE A 143 5.79 -7.32 9.90
C ILE A 143 5.99 -7.54 8.39
N GLY A 144 6.28 -6.46 7.68
CA GLY A 144 6.49 -6.44 6.23
C GLY A 144 5.22 -6.27 5.39
N ASN A 145 4.04 -6.49 5.95
CA ASN A 145 2.78 -6.25 5.23
C ASN A 145 2.53 -4.74 5.04
N MET A 146 1.82 -4.40 3.97
CA MET A 146 1.24 -3.07 3.80
C MET A 146 -0.11 -2.99 4.53
N LEU A 147 -0.28 -1.89 5.26
CA LEU A 147 -1.44 -1.59 6.09
C LEU A 147 -2.04 -0.26 5.67
N ARG A 148 -3.36 -0.22 5.47
CA ARG A 148 -4.11 1.02 5.30
C ARG A 148 -4.65 1.46 6.66
N PHE A 149 -4.48 2.72 7.01
CA PHE A 149 -4.93 3.29 8.28
C PHE A 149 -5.41 4.73 8.11
N LEU A 150 -6.23 5.21 9.04
CA LEU A 150 -6.72 6.57 9.08
C LEU A 150 -5.73 7.45 9.85
N VAL A 151 -5.43 8.65 9.37
CA VAL A 151 -4.62 9.64 10.09
C VAL A 151 -5.45 10.29 11.19
N LYS A 152 -4.92 10.33 12.42
CA LYS A 152 -5.47 11.12 13.53
C LYS A 152 -4.76 12.45 13.67
N SER A 153 -3.44 12.42 13.61
CA SER A 153 -2.60 13.63 13.70
C SER A 153 -1.26 13.41 13.02
N PHE A 154 -0.59 14.52 12.71
CA PHE A 154 0.76 14.54 12.16
C PHE A 154 1.62 15.49 12.98
N ASP A 155 2.77 15.01 13.40
CA ASP A 155 3.83 15.79 14.03
C ASP A 155 4.80 16.25 12.95
N GLU A 156 4.81 17.56 12.71
CA GLU A 156 5.57 18.21 11.64
C GLU A 156 7.08 18.26 11.92
N GLU A 157 7.49 18.20 13.19
CA GLU A 157 8.90 18.30 13.59
C GLU A 157 9.63 16.97 13.38
N ILE A 158 9.02 15.87 13.84
CA ILE A 158 9.61 14.53 13.74
C ILE A 158 9.02 13.70 12.58
N LEU A 159 8.11 14.29 11.79
CA LEU A 159 7.42 13.65 10.66
C LEU A 159 6.72 12.34 11.08
N HIS A 160 6.07 12.38 12.24
CA HIS A 160 5.40 11.22 12.84
C HIS A 160 3.89 11.29 12.67
N ILE A 161 3.27 10.18 12.27
CA ILE A 161 1.82 10.11 12.08
C ILE A 161 1.22 9.26 13.20
N SER A 162 0.24 9.82 13.91
CA SER A 162 -0.66 9.02 14.75
C SER A 162 -1.79 8.48 13.88
N GLY A 163 -2.00 7.16 13.91
CA GLY A 163 -2.94 6.47 13.04
C GLY A 163 -4.02 5.69 13.79
N SER A 164 -5.07 5.29 13.06
CA SER A 164 -6.17 4.47 13.58
C SER A 164 -6.62 3.39 12.62
N LEU A 165 -6.97 2.23 13.19
CA LEU A 165 -7.66 1.14 12.52
C LEU A 165 -9.15 1.09 12.86
N VAL A 166 -9.70 2.01 13.66
CA VAL A 166 -11.11 1.98 14.06
C VAL A 166 -12.08 1.96 12.84
N PRO A 167 -11.86 2.73 11.76
CA PRO A 167 -12.78 2.70 10.61
C PRO A 167 -12.73 1.37 9.84
N PRO A 168 -13.86 0.85 9.32
CA PRO A 168 -13.94 -0.51 8.77
C PRO A 168 -13.12 -0.75 7.51
N HIS A 169 -12.75 0.31 6.77
CA HIS A 169 -11.96 0.24 5.54
C HIS A 169 -10.45 0.29 5.77
N THR A 170 -9.99 0.06 7.00
CA THR A 170 -8.58 0.02 7.40
C THR A 170 -8.15 -1.40 7.80
N GLY A 171 -6.84 -1.66 7.77
CA GLY A 171 -6.23 -2.95 8.05
C GLY A 171 -5.31 -3.42 6.92
N SER A 172 -5.04 -4.73 6.84
CA SER A 172 -4.20 -5.28 5.77
C SER A 172 -4.78 -5.01 4.39
N ILE A 173 -3.99 -4.36 3.52
CA ILE A 173 -4.39 -4.00 2.15
C ILE A 173 -4.76 -5.25 1.34
N TRP A 174 -3.95 -6.30 1.44
CA TRP A 174 -4.19 -7.54 0.71
C TRP A 174 -5.56 -8.15 1.01
N TRP A 175 -6.03 -8.01 2.26
CA TRP A 175 -7.35 -8.47 2.65
C TRP A 175 -8.44 -7.51 2.14
N LEU A 176 -8.26 -6.20 2.31
CA LEU A 176 -9.19 -5.16 1.86
C LEU A 176 -9.44 -5.20 0.35
N ASP A 177 -8.40 -5.40 -0.46
CA ASP A 177 -8.50 -5.46 -1.93
C ASP A 177 -9.30 -6.67 -2.42
N ARG A 178 -9.33 -7.75 -1.63
CA ARG A 178 -10.12 -8.96 -1.95
C ARG A 178 -11.58 -8.82 -1.53
N HIS A 179 -11.86 -8.19 -0.40
CA HIS A 179 -13.22 -8.11 0.16
C HIS A 179 -13.97 -6.82 -0.24
N SER A 180 -13.28 -5.82 -0.81
CA SER A 180 -13.92 -4.66 -1.44
C SER A 180 -14.69 -5.02 -2.72
N LYS A 181 -14.31 -6.11 -3.41
CA LYS A 181 -14.97 -6.58 -4.64
C LYS A 181 -16.18 -7.49 -4.39
N GLU A 182 -16.35 -8.02 -3.19
CA GLU A 182 -17.50 -8.89 -2.85
C GLU A 182 -18.78 -8.09 -2.56
N VAL A 183 -18.68 -6.79 -2.23
CA VAL A 183 -19.85 -5.91 -1.99
C VAL A 183 -20.49 -5.42 -3.31
N SER A 184 -19.86 -5.66 -4.47
CA SER A 184 -20.32 -5.19 -5.79
C SER A 184 -20.66 -6.32 -6.77
N GLN A 185 -20.98 -7.53 -6.29
CA GLN A 185 -21.64 -8.51 -7.14
C GLN A 185 -23.16 -8.39 -6.99
N PRO A 186 -23.92 -8.17 -8.09
CA PRO A 186 -25.35 -8.42 -8.04
C PRO A 186 -25.55 -9.93 -7.87
N ASP A 187 -26.53 -10.30 -7.05
CA ASP A 187 -26.98 -11.67 -6.82
C ASP A 187 -26.91 -12.49 -8.12
N ARG A 188 -25.92 -13.39 -8.21
CA ARG A 188 -26.01 -14.50 -9.15
C ARG A 188 -27.00 -15.48 -8.55
N GLY A 189 -28.27 -15.23 -8.90
CA GLY A 189 -29.42 -15.98 -8.46
C GLY A 189 -29.22 -17.49 -8.51
N ASN A 190 -29.76 -18.13 -7.47
CA ASN A 190 -30.10 -19.54 -7.46
C ASN A 190 -30.78 -19.92 -8.77
N LYS A 191 -30.11 -20.71 -9.62
CA LYS A 191 -30.79 -21.53 -10.62
C LYS A 191 -31.05 -22.88 -9.98
N SER A 192 -32.22 -22.99 -9.35
CA SER A 192 -32.93 -24.26 -9.26
C SER A 192 -33.14 -24.82 -10.67
N ARG A 193 -32.91 -26.11 -10.83
CA ARG A 193 -33.41 -26.89 -11.96
C ARG A 193 -34.24 -28.03 -11.36
N GLU A 194 -35.52 -27.76 -11.23
CA GLU A 194 -36.56 -28.77 -11.09
C GLU A 194 -37.48 -28.68 -12.31
N ALA A 195 -38.07 -29.84 -12.64
CA ALA A 195 -39.05 -30.14 -13.68
C ALA A 195 -38.52 -30.45 -15.09
N GLU A 196 -38.28 -31.74 -15.34
CA GLU A 196 -38.89 -32.45 -16.47
C GLU A 196 -39.46 -33.76 -15.91
N GLU A 197 -40.76 -33.75 -15.61
CA GLU A 197 -41.58 -34.96 -15.47
C GLU A 197 -42.32 -35.20 -16.79
N GLU A 198 -42.68 -36.47 -16.98
CA GLU A 198 -43.54 -37.10 -17.99
C GLU A 198 -42.81 -37.80 -19.14
N THR A 199 -43.03 -39.07 -19.48
CA THR A 199 -43.87 -40.18 -18.96
C THR A 199 -43.47 -41.38 -19.83
N ILE A 200 -42.93 -42.49 -19.31
CA ILE A 200 -43.16 -43.82 -19.93
C ILE A 200 -43.31 -44.89 -18.84
N LEU A 201 -44.46 -45.54 -18.96
CA LEU A 201 -45.08 -46.60 -18.17
C LEU A 201 -44.20 -47.83 -17.91
N GLN A 202 -44.46 -48.45 -16.76
CA GLN A 202 -44.03 -49.80 -16.41
C GLN A 202 -44.56 -50.85 -17.41
N ALA A 203 -43.72 -51.81 -17.77
CA ALA A 203 -44.15 -53.12 -18.22
C ALA A 203 -43.23 -54.19 -17.59
N ASN A 204 -43.83 -54.99 -16.70
CA ASN A 204 -43.25 -56.23 -16.18
C ASN A 204 -43.17 -57.28 -17.30
N GLY A 205 -42.09 -58.09 -17.31
CA GLY A 205 -41.90 -59.18 -18.27
C GLY A 205 -40.74 -60.11 -17.92
N THR A 206 -41.08 -61.11 -17.12
CA THR A 206 -40.54 -62.44 -16.78
C THR A 206 -39.44 -63.13 -17.65
N VAL A 207 -38.64 -63.98 -16.95
CA VAL A 207 -37.91 -65.24 -17.33
C VAL A 207 -36.50 -65.17 -17.98
N GLY A 208 -35.49 -65.54 -17.17
CA GLY A 208 -34.72 -66.80 -17.28
C GLY A 208 -33.58 -66.98 -18.29
N GLY A 209 -32.42 -67.41 -17.77
CA GLY A 209 -31.58 -68.46 -18.40
C GLY A 209 -30.30 -68.05 -19.15
N THR A 210 -29.16 -68.30 -18.49
CA THR A 210 -28.01 -69.09 -19.00
C THR A 210 -27.08 -68.56 -20.13
N GLU A 211 -25.80 -68.41 -19.73
CA GLU A 211 -24.52 -68.64 -20.45
C GLU A 211 -23.90 -67.64 -21.45
N VAL A 212 -22.71 -67.16 -21.01
CA VAL A 212 -21.38 -67.15 -21.66
C VAL A 212 -21.23 -66.46 -23.03
N PHE A 213 -20.34 -65.47 -23.13
CA PHE A 213 -19.08 -65.52 -23.91
C PHE A 213 -18.23 -64.26 -23.69
N SER A 214 -16.94 -64.51 -23.47
CA SER A 214 -15.83 -63.57 -23.32
C SER A 214 -15.52 -62.76 -24.58
N ILE A 215 -14.82 -61.61 -24.44
CA ILE A 215 -13.54 -61.31 -25.13
C ILE A 215 -12.89 -60.05 -24.52
N ASN A 216 -11.59 -60.19 -24.26
CA ASN A 216 -10.61 -59.24 -23.75
C ASN A 216 -10.42 -57.98 -24.61
N ASN A 217 -10.01 -56.87 -23.99
CA ASN A 217 -8.61 -56.43 -24.11
C ASN A 217 -8.23 -55.32 -23.11
N ASP A 218 -7.20 -55.65 -22.33
CA ASP A 218 -6.34 -54.76 -21.57
C ASP A 218 -5.63 -53.74 -22.48
N HIS A 219 -5.38 -52.54 -21.94
CA HIS A 219 -4.00 -52.10 -21.68
C HIS A 219 -3.96 -50.76 -20.92
N LYS A 220 -3.65 -50.83 -19.62
CA LYS A 220 -2.91 -49.81 -18.86
C LYS A 220 -1.42 -49.89 -19.21
N ILE A 221 -0.73 -48.75 -19.31
CA ILE A 221 0.71 -48.52 -19.03
C ILE A 221 0.97 -47.01 -19.26
N LYS A 222 1.86 -46.27 -18.59
CA LYS A 222 2.42 -46.19 -17.22
C LYS A 222 3.28 -44.90 -17.24
N LYS A 223 3.34 -44.16 -16.13
CA LYS A 223 4.21 -42.98 -15.93
C LYS A 223 5.70 -43.36 -15.92
N SER A 224 6.59 -42.46 -16.33
CA SER A 224 8.02 -42.52 -16.02
C SER A 224 8.56 -41.20 -15.42
N LYS A 225 9.16 -41.31 -14.22
CA LYS A 225 10.02 -40.32 -13.55
C LYS A 225 11.42 -40.31 -14.18
N ARG A 226 12.11 -39.17 -14.20
CA ARG A 226 13.58 -39.11 -14.38
C ARG A 226 14.24 -38.29 -13.26
N LYS A 227 15.47 -38.70 -12.93
CA LYS A 227 16.18 -38.63 -11.64
C LYS A 227 17.28 -37.55 -11.65
N ARG A 228 17.65 -37.06 -10.47
CA ARG A 228 18.80 -36.19 -10.15
C ARG A 228 20.16 -36.84 -10.49
N ILE A 229 21.16 -36.03 -10.83
CA ILE A 229 22.60 -36.31 -10.68
C ILE A 229 23.26 -35.09 -10.01
N ARG A 230 24.21 -35.37 -9.12
CA ARG A 230 25.05 -34.49 -8.31
C ARG A 230 26.50 -34.78 -8.74
N GLU A 231 27.33 -33.76 -8.94
CA GLU A 231 28.80 -33.91 -9.02
C GLU A 231 29.45 -32.80 -8.19
N GLU A 232 30.40 -33.22 -7.35
CA GLU A 232 31.34 -32.43 -6.56
C GLU A 232 32.66 -32.34 -7.32
N SER A 233 33.32 -31.18 -7.25
CA SER A 233 34.79 -31.01 -7.23
C SER A 233 35.10 -29.68 -6.56
#